data_AF-A0A8T5TUD3-F1
#
_entry.id   AF-A0A8T5TUD3-F1
#
_cell.length_a   1.000
_cell.length_b   1.000
_cell.length_c   1.000
_cell.angle_alpha   90.00
_cell.angle_beta   90.00
_cell.angle_gamma   90.00
#
_symmetry.space_group_name_H-M   'P 1'
#
loop_
_entity.id
_entity.type
_entity.pdbx_description
1 polymer ?
#
loop_
_entity_poly.entity_id
_entity_poly.type
_entity_poly.pdbx_seq_one_letter_code
_entity_poly.pdbx_strand_id
1 'polypeptide(L)'
;MTKEDEMLAELTKIRELLTPPTAPPKEKPKNLAREFLNFIKRYKILGLASAFIIGLAVNALILSLAKDIITPIIGLAIPGFDTIADIKVGVFGIGNFIAAFINFIIVAVIIFIIVKFATKIGLE
;
A
#
# COMPACT_ATOMS: atom_id res chain seq x y z
N MET A 1 12.49 -27.84 63.51
CA MET A 1 11.52 -28.21 62.46
C MET A 1 11.65 -29.69 62.24
N THR A 2 10.54 -30.41 62.27
CA THR A 2 10.53 -31.84 61.94
C THR A 2 10.72 -31.97 60.42
N LYS A 3 11.17 -33.13 59.95
CA LYS A 3 11.31 -33.39 58.49
C LYS A 3 9.98 -33.18 57.74
N GLU A 4 8.86 -33.32 58.45
CA GLU A 4 7.51 -33.07 57.94
C GLU A 4 7.29 -31.57 57.65
N ASP A 5 7.77 -30.68 58.53
CA ASP A 5 7.67 -29.22 58.31
C ASP A 5 8.46 -28.79 57.06
N GLU A 6 9.62 -29.38 56.82
CA GLU A 6 10.46 -29.11 55.64
C GLU A 6 9.80 -29.62 54.36
N MET A 7 9.23 -30.83 54.38
CA MET A 7 8.47 -31.37 53.24
C MET A 7 7.23 -30.51 52.93
N LEU A 8 6.52 -30.04 53.95
CA LEU A 8 5.35 -29.17 53.76
C LEU A 8 5.75 -27.81 53.19
N ALA A 9 6.92 -27.28 53.59
CA ALA A 9 7.48 -26.06 53.01
C ALA A 9 7.84 -26.25 51.53
N GLU A 10 8.44 -27.38 51.16
CA GLU A 10 8.74 -27.71 49.75
C GLU A 10 7.47 -27.89 48.92
N LEU A 11 6.46 -28.59 49.45
CA LEU A 11 5.18 -28.78 48.75
C LEU A 11 4.45 -27.45 48.53
N THR A 12 4.54 -26.52 49.49
CA THR A 12 3.97 -25.17 49.35
C THR A 12 4.68 -24.37 48.26
N LYS A 13 6.02 -24.43 48.23
CA LYS A 13 6.84 -23.79 47.20
C LYS A 13 6.61 -24.38 45.81
N ILE A 14 6.46 -25.70 45.71
CA ILE A 14 6.11 -26.38 44.47
C ILE A 14 4.69 -25.97 44.02
N ARG A 15 3.72 -25.93 44.93
CA ARG A 15 2.36 -25.45 44.63
C ARG A 15 2.39 -24.02 44.09
N GLU A 16 3.22 -23.15 44.66
CA GLU A 16 3.37 -21.76 44.22
C GLU A 16 4.05 -21.63 42.84
N LEU A 17 5.05 -22.46 42.55
CA LEU A 17 5.70 -22.54 41.24
C LEU A 17 4.83 -23.20 40.16
N LEU A 18 3.92 -24.10 40.56
CA LEU A 18 2.96 -24.78 39.69
C LEU A 18 1.66 -24.00 39.53
N THR A 19 1.33 -23.07 40.44
CA THR A 19 0.36 -22.03 40.13
C THR A 19 1.05 -21.02 39.21
N PRO A 20 0.75 -20.99 37.90
CA PRO A 20 1.30 -19.95 37.06
C PRO A 20 0.96 -18.59 37.70
N PRO A 21 1.92 -17.64 37.78
CA PRO A 21 1.64 -16.28 38.20
C PRO A 21 0.36 -15.84 37.50
N THR A 22 -0.63 -15.45 38.30
CA THR A 22 -2.02 -15.22 37.89
C THR A 22 -2.06 -14.75 36.44
N ALA A 23 -2.58 -15.58 35.53
CA ALA A 23 -2.56 -15.31 34.11
C ALA A 23 -2.90 -13.83 33.89
N PRO A 24 -2.09 -13.07 33.11
CA PRO A 24 -2.25 -11.62 32.97
C PRO A 24 -3.74 -11.34 32.76
N PRO A 25 -4.33 -10.38 33.52
CA PRO A 25 -5.76 -10.14 33.49
C PRO A 25 -6.21 -10.10 32.03
N LYS A 26 -7.04 -11.06 31.61
CA LYS A 26 -7.67 -11.00 30.29
C LYS A 26 -8.36 -9.65 30.25
N GLU A 27 -7.79 -8.70 29.52
CA GLU A 27 -8.32 -7.34 29.43
C GLU A 27 -9.78 -7.48 29.02
N LYS A 28 -10.69 -7.01 29.90
CA LYS A 28 -12.15 -7.07 29.68
C LYS A 28 -12.44 -6.57 28.25
N PRO A 29 -13.32 -7.23 27.48
CA PRO A 29 -13.57 -6.88 26.09
C PRO A 29 -13.99 -5.41 26.05
N LYS A 30 -13.10 -4.57 25.52
CA LYS A 30 -13.31 -3.14 25.55
C LYS A 30 -13.56 -2.71 24.12
N ASN A 31 -14.83 -2.71 23.72
CA ASN A 31 -15.39 -2.23 22.45
C ASN A 31 -14.59 -2.62 21.21
N LEU A 32 -15.22 -3.30 20.24
CA LEU A 32 -14.62 -3.71 18.96
C LEU A 32 -13.69 -2.67 18.29
N ALA A 33 -14.00 -1.37 18.43
CA ALA A 33 -13.14 -0.28 17.96
C ALA A 33 -11.71 -0.31 18.54
N ARG A 34 -11.49 -0.66 19.81
CA ARG A 34 -10.14 -0.76 20.39
C ARG A 34 -9.42 -2.01 19.94
N GLU A 35 -10.13 -3.13 19.80
CA GLU A 35 -9.57 -4.36 19.22
C GLU A 35 -9.12 -4.13 17.77
N PHE A 36 -9.93 -3.40 16.99
CA PHE A 36 -9.60 -2.99 15.64
C PHE A 36 -8.41 -2.01 15.58
N LEU A 37 -8.37 -0.98 16.44
CA LEU A 37 -7.21 -0.10 16.53
C LEU A 37 -5.94 -0.88 16.93
N ASN A 38 -6.06 -1.83 17.86
CA ASN A 38 -4.95 -2.68 18.27
C ASN A 38 -4.49 -3.58 17.12
N PHE A 39 -5.41 -4.13 16.33
CA PHE A 39 -5.11 -4.87 15.11
C PHE A 39 -4.34 -4.00 14.11
N ILE A 40 -4.88 -2.83 13.75
CA ILE A 40 -4.24 -1.91 12.80
C ILE A 40 -2.83 -1.53 13.24
N LYS A 41 -2.62 -1.26 14.55
CA LYS A 41 -1.31 -0.96 15.12
C LYS A 41 -0.37 -2.17 15.08
N ARG A 42 -0.86 -3.36 15.45
CA ARG A 42 -0.06 -4.58 15.55
C ARG A 42 0.44 -5.07 14.19
N TYR A 43 -0.39 -4.92 13.16
CA TYR A 43 -0.07 -5.33 11.78
C TYR A 43 0.50 -4.19 10.92
N LYS A 44 0.81 -3.02 11.51
CA LYS A 44 1.37 -1.84 10.81
C LYS A 44 0.58 -1.40 9.56
N ILE A 45 -0.73 -1.65 9.55
CA ILE A 45 -1.59 -1.44 8.38
C ILE A 45 -1.71 0.05 8.03
N LEU A 46 -1.55 0.95 9.00
CA LEU A 46 -1.59 2.41 8.77
C LEU A 46 -0.56 2.87 7.74
N GLY A 47 0.67 2.35 7.80
CA GLY A 47 1.73 2.70 6.86
C GLY A 47 1.41 2.21 5.44
N LEU A 48 0.92 0.97 5.33
CA LEU A 48 0.50 0.38 4.05
C LEU A 48 -0.66 1.16 3.42
N ALA A 49 -1.69 1.47 4.21
CA ALA A 49 -2.85 2.23 3.75
C ALA A 49 -2.46 3.63 3.26
N SER A 50 -1.58 4.32 3.99
CA SER A 50 -1.10 5.65 3.61
C SER A 50 -0.30 5.62 2.32
N ALA A 51 0.63 4.67 2.19
CA ALA A 51 1.42 4.48 0.96
C ALA A 51 0.52 4.17 -0.25
N PHE A 52 -0.50 3.34 -0.07
CA PHE A 52 -1.44 3.01 -1.13
C PHE A 52 -2.25 4.22 -1.58
N ILE A 53 -2.80 5.00 -0.64
CA ILE A 53 -3.60 6.20 -0.95
C ILE A 53 -2.75 7.24 -1.68
N ILE A 54 -1.52 7.49 -1.21
CA ILE A 54 -0.59 8.40 -1.88
C ILE A 54 -0.24 7.88 -3.27
N GLY A 55 0.03 6.57 -3.41
CA GLY A 55 0.30 5.93 -4.71
C GLY A 55 -0.85 6.11 -5.70
N LEU A 56 -2.10 5.93 -5.26
CA LEU A 56 -3.28 6.18 -6.10
C LEU A 56 -3.41 7.65 -6.52
N ALA A 57 -3.19 8.58 -5.59
CA ALA A 57 -3.26 10.01 -5.87
C ALA A 57 -2.17 10.46 -6.86
N VAL A 58 -0.93 9.98 -6.68
CA VAL A 58 0.19 10.25 -7.58
C VAL A 58 -0.09 9.66 -8.96
N ASN A 59 -0.60 8.44 -9.05
CA ASN A 59 -1.01 7.85 -10.32
C ASN A 59 -2.08 8.69 -11.04
N ALA A 60 -3.11 9.16 -10.31
CA ALA A 60 -4.15 10.02 -10.87
C ALA A 60 -3.57 11.35 -11.40
N LEU A 61 -2.63 11.96 -10.67
CA LEU A 61 -1.95 13.18 -11.10
C LEU A 61 -1.15 12.96 -12.40
N ILE A 62 -0.40 11.86 -12.48
CA ILE A 62 0.38 11.50 -13.67
C ILE A 62 -0.55 11.29 -14.87
N LEU A 63 -1.66 10.57 -14.66
CA LEU A 63 -2.64 10.31 -15.72
C LEU A 63 -3.30 11.60 -16.21
N SER A 64 -3.67 12.52 -15.32
CA SER A 64 -4.22 13.82 -15.69
C SER A 64 -3.19 14.67 -16.45
N LEU A 65 -1.92 14.71 -16.01
CA LEU A 65 -0.88 15.42 -16.74
C LEU A 65 -0.69 14.86 -18.17
N ALA A 66 -0.62 13.54 -18.30
CA ALA A 66 -0.49 12.90 -19.60
C ALA A 66 -1.71 13.17 -20.50
N LYS A 67 -2.91 12.93 -19.98
CA LYS A 67 -4.16 13.02 -20.73
C LYS A 67 -4.57 14.45 -21.05
N ASP A 68 -4.48 15.36 -20.08
CA ASP A 68 -5.10 16.68 -20.17
C ASP A 68 -4.12 17.75 -20.68
N ILE A 69 -2.81 17.52 -20.56
CA ILE A 69 -1.78 18.46 -21.04
C ILE A 69 -1.02 17.89 -22.24
N ILE A 70 -0.47 16.68 -22.12
CA ILE A 70 0.45 16.16 -23.14
C ILE A 70 -0.28 15.67 -24.38
N THR A 71 -1.35 14.90 -24.25
CA THR A 71 -2.12 14.39 -25.41
C THR A 71 -2.63 15.53 -26.31
N PRO A 72 -3.22 16.64 -25.80
CA PRO A 72 -3.61 17.76 -26.64
C PRO A 72 -2.42 18.42 -27.36
N ILE A 73 -1.26 18.57 -26.69
CA ILE A 73 -0.05 19.14 -27.32
C ILE A 73 0.42 18.24 -28.47
N ILE A 74 0.40 16.92 -28.28
CA ILE A 74 0.77 15.95 -29.32
C ILE A 74 -0.27 15.94 -30.45
N GLY A 75 -1.56 16.00 -30.14
CA GLY A 75 -2.63 16.08 -31.14
C GLY A 75 -2.54 17.33 -32.01
N LEU A 76 -2.08 18.45 -31.46
CA LEU A 76 -1.78 19.66 -32.22
C LEU A 76 -0.53 19.50 -33.11
N ALA A 77 0.49 18.78 -32.64
CA ALA A 77 1.72 18.55 -33.40
C ALA A 77 1.57 17.48 -34.50
N ILE A 78 0.69 16.50 -34.29
CA ILE A 78 0.45 15.37 -35.20
C ILE A 78 -1.05 15.36 -35.57
N PRO A 79 -1.44 16.01 -36.69
CA PRO A 79 -2.81 16.01 -37.17
C PRO A 79 -3.31 14.57 -37.37
N GLY A 80 -4.42 14.21 -36.73
CA GLY A 80 -5.02 12.88 -36.83
C GLY A 80 -4.58 11.88 -35.75
N PHE A 81 -3.81 12.30 -34.74
CA PHE A 81 -3.46 11.46 -33.59
C PHE A 81 -4.69 10.89 -32.87
N ASP A 82 -5.70 11.73 -32.64
CA ASP A 82 -6.94 11.33 -31.97
C ASP A 82 -7.75 10.32 -32.79
N THR A 83 -7.63 10.37 -34.12
CA THR A 83 -8.31 9.45 -35.05
C THR A 83 -7.59 8.11 -35.22
N ILE A 84 -6.38 7.92 -34.66
CA ILE A 84 -5.66 6.63 -34.73
C ILE A 84 -6.46 5.53 -34.02
N ALA A 85 -7.15 5.86 -32.93
CA ALA A 85 -8.00 4.92 -32.20
C ALA A 85 -9.22 4.45 -33.02
N ASP A 86 -9.67 5.27 -33.97
CA ASP A 86 -10.84 5.00 -34.82
C ASP A 86 -10.50 4.15 -36.06
N ILE A 87 -9.21 3.88 -36.30
CA ILE A 87 -8.78 3.00 -37.39
C ILE A 87 -9.16 1.55 -37.06
N LYS A 88 -10.22 1.08 -37.72
CA LYS A 88 -10.66 -0.31 -37.70
C LYS A 88 -10.21 -1.01 -38.98
N VAL A 89 -9.49 -2.13 -38.82
CA VAL A 89 -9.20 -3.06 -39.93
C VAL A 89 -10.05 -4.31 -39.70
N GLY A 90 -11.25 -4.35 -40.30
CA GLY A 90 -12.23 -5.42 -40.07
C GLY A 90 -12.76 -5.41 -38.63
N VAL A 91 -12.87 -6.60 -38.01
CA VAL A 91 -13.33 -6.78 -36.62
C VAL A 91 -12.22 -6.50 -35.58
N PHE A 92 -10.97 -6.39 -36.03
CA PHE A 92 -9.82 -6.16 -35.14
C PHE A 92 -9.59 -4.66 -34.93
N GLY A 93 -9.77 -4.21 -33.69
CA GLY A 93 -9.49 -2.84 -33.24
C GLY A 93 -8.00 -2.56 -33.07
N ILE A 94 -7.20 -2.75 -34.12
CA ILE A 94 -5.74 -2.51 -34.11
C ILE A 94 -5.43 -1.06 -33.72
N GLY A 95 -6.27 -0.10 -34.14
CA GLY A 95 -6.15 1.31 -33.77
C GLY A 95 -6.15 1.54 -32.26
N ASN A 96 -7.00 0.85 -31.50
CA ASN A 96 -7.06 0.97 -30.04
C ASN A 96 -5.79 0.45 -29.36
N PHE A 97 -5.22 -0.65 -29.86
CA PHE A 97 -3.96 -1.18 -29.32
C PHE A 97 -2.79 -0.22 -29.60
N ILE A 98 -2.68 0.30 -30.82
CA ILE A 98 -1.62 1.25 -31.20
C ILE A 98 -1.77 2.55 -30.40
N ALA A 99 -2.98 3.08 -30.26
CA ALA A 99 -3.25 4.27 -29.45
C ALA A 99 -2.87 4.04 -27.97
N ALA A 100 -3.23 2.88 -27.39
CA ALA A 100 -2.85 2.52 -26.04
C ALA A 100 -1.33 2.36 -25.89
N PHE A 101 -0.65 1.80 -26.88
CA PHE A 101 0.80 1.64 -26.89
C PHE A 101 1.51 3.00 -26.95
N ILE A 102 1.05 3.92 -27.80
CA ILE A 102 1.63 5.27 -27.86
C ILE A 102 1.41 6.01 -26.54
N ASN A 103 0.20 5.91 -25.97
CA ASN A 103 -0.10 6.49 -24.66
C ASN A 103 0.80 5.92 -23.55
N PHE A 104 1.11 4.62 -23.58
CA PHE A 104 2.05 3.99 -22.64
C PHE A 104 3.45 4.60 -22.77
N ILE A 105 3.96 4.79 -24.00
CA ILE A 105 5.28 5.42 -24.21
C ILE A 105 5.28 6.87 -23.69
N ILE A 106 4.21 7.63 -23.91
CA ILE A 106 4.06 9.00 -23.39
C ILE A 106 4.15 9.01 -21.86
N VAL A 107 3.35 8.18 -21.19
CA VAL A 107 3.35 8.09 -19.72
C VAL A 107 4.71 7.64 -19.18
N ALA A 108 5.37 6.68 -19.85
CA ALA A 108 6.70 6.21 -19.45
C ALA A 108 7.74 7.33 -19.52
N VAL A 109 7.71 8.17 -20.57
CA VAL A 109 8.60 9.34 -20.70
C VAL A 109 8.32 10.37 -19.61
N ILE A 110 7.05 10.60 -19.27
CA ILE A 110 6.67 11.55 -18.20
C ILE A 110 7.20 11.08 -16.84
N ILE A 111 6.98 9.80 -16.50
CA ILE A 111 7.49 9.23 -15.24
C ILE A 111 9.01 9.36 -15.20
N PHE A 112 9.69 9.08 -16.31
CA PHE A 112 11.15 9.26 -16.40
C PHE A 112 11.59 10.71 -16.13
N ILE A 113 10.91 11.70 -16.71
CA ILE A 113 11.23 13.12 -16.49
C ILE A 113 11.00 13.51 -15.02
N ILE A 114 9.89 13.08 -14.42
CA ILE A 114 9.57 13.39 -13.02
C ILE A 114 10.62 12.78 -12.08
N VAL A 115 10.95 11.49 -12.25
CA VAL A 115 11.97 10.81 -11.43
C VAL A 115 13.33 11.49 -11.62
N LYS A 116 13.72 11.78 -12.86
CA LYS A 116 14.98 12.46 -13.17
C LYS A 116 15.06 13.85 -12.51
N PHE A 117 13.96 14.59 -12.50
CA PHE A 117 13.91 15.91 -11.87
C PHE A 117 13.94 15.82 -10.34
N ALA A 118 13.23 14.85 -9.75
CA ALA A 118 13.28 14.57 -8.33
C ALA A 118 14.70 14.20 -7.86
N THR A 119 15.39 13.31 -8.58
CA THR A 119 16.80 12.96 -8.33
C THR A 119 17.71 14.19 -8.47
N LYS A 120 17.47 15.06 -9.46
CA LYS A 120 18.27 16.28 -9.67
C LYS A 120 18.10 17.32 -8.56
N ILE A 121 16.93 17.37 -7.90
CA ILE A 121 16.67 18.30 -6.79
C ILE A 121 17.36 17.84 -5.48
N GLY A 122 17.93 16.63 -5.44
CA GLY A 122 18.53 16.09 -4.22
C GLY A 122 17.49 15.56 -3.24
N LEU A 123 16.36 15.07 -3.76
CA LEU A 123 15.37 14.28 -3.01
C LEU A 123 15.81 12.79 -2.98
N GLU A 124 17.09 12.56 -2.70
CA GLU A 124 17.68 11.29 -2.27
C GLU A 124 18.19 11.44 -0.84
#